data_AF-A0A819Y611-F1
#
_entry.id   AF-A0A819Y611-F1
#
_cell.length_a   1.000
_cell.length_b   1.000
_cell.length_c   1.000
_cell.angle_alpha   90.00
_cell.angle_beta   90.00
_cell.angle_gamma   90.00
#
_symmetry.space_group_name_H-M   'P 1'
#
loop_
_entity.id
_entity.type
_entity.pdbx_description
1 polymer ?
#
loop_
_entity_poly.entity_id
_entity_poly.type
_entity_poly.pdbx_seq_one_letter_code
_entity_poly.pdbx_strand_id
1 'polypeptide(L)'
;MNGPCALTKLKYYSLGESILFDSLHTLYLGVFKTFCSLIFSKFKTNRQQKWSLYNKISGIDQGLSSVKIPTTTSRRFRTIKHIVRFKANEFRSLIHHGSTVVLQAMLPKYRQHFALLLAVVNITSKDNIIDNCDIILVKELLHQYVKDWQNIFGLRHMSSNIHSLLHIHKSIQYLGPLYMYSTFNFEGIGHDLVCMIHGMTHYGPQLISNLQYYRQAIIDAFKRNYPGKLFYFNESILSRKLLSK
;
A
#
# COMPACT_ATOMS: atom_id res chain seq x y z
N MET A 1 -13.11 -15.52 9.45
CA MET A 1 -13.61 -14.32 10.14
C MET A 1 -14.36 -14.78 11.38
N ASN A 2 -13.95 -14.32 12.56
CA ASN A 2 -14.57 -14.71 13.83
C ASN A 2 -15.84 -13.87 14.06
N GLY A 3 -17.01 -14.51 14.05
CA GLY A 3 -18.28 -14.03 14.61
C GLY A 3 -18.91 -12.76 14.02
N PRO A 4 -20.24 -12.59 14.16
CA PRO A 4 -20.90 -11.31 13.85
C PRO A 4 -20.47 -10.25 14.86
N CYS A 5 -19.88 -9.14 14.40
CA CYS A 5 -19.57 -7.98 15.23
C CYS A 5 -20.75 -6.99 15.26
N ALA A 6 -20.75 -6.02 16.18
CA ALA A 6 -21.84 -5.04 16.30
C ALA A 6 -22.16 -4.31 14.98
N LEU A 7 -21.16 -4.09 14.11
CA LEU A 7 -21.36 -3.46 12.81
C LEU A 7 -22.19 -4.32 11.84
N THR A 8 -22.12 -5.66 11.95
CA THR A 8 -22.93 -6.57 11.11
C THR A 8 -24.42 -6.52 11.41
N LYS A 9 -24.82 -5.90 12.54
CA LYS A 9 -26.22 -5.73 12.93
C LYS A 9 -26.85 -4.45 12.36
N LEU A 10 -26.06 -3.56 11.77
CA LEU A 10 -26.55 -2.30 11.22
C LEU A 10 -27.25 -2.56 9.88
N LYS A 11 -28.52 -2.16 9.78
CA LYS A 11 -29.40 -2.39 8.62
C LYS A 11 -28.82 -1.93 7.26
N TYR A 12 -27.97 -0.90 7.29
CA TYR A 12 -27.41 -0.26 6.09
C TYR A 12 -25.88 -0.40 5.99
N TYR A 13 -25.26 -1.29 6.79
CA TYR A 13 -23.82 -1.52 6.77
C TYR A 13 -23.51 -2.90 6.19
N SER A 14 -22.91 -2.93 5.00
CA SER A 14 -22.42 -4.16 4.39
C SER A 14 -20.91 -4.20 4.49
N LEU A 15 -20.34 -5.18 5.20
CA LEU A 15 -18.89 -5.29 5.40
C LEU A 15 -18.08 -5.22 4.08
N GLY A 16 -18.57 -5.86 3.02
CA GLY A 16 -17.89 -5.87 1.71
C GLY A 16 -18.00 -4.57 0.92
N GLU A 17 -18.88 -3.65 1.34
CA GLU A 17 -19.10 -2.36 0.66
C GLU A 17 -18.69 -1.17 1.51
N SER A 18 -18.65 -1.35 2.83
CA SER A 18 -18.43 -0.31 3.82
C SER A 18 -17.03 -0.36 4.46
N ILE A 19 -16.21 -1.37 4.13
CA ILE A 19 -14.78 -1.40 4.49
C ILE A 19 -13.97 -0.74 3.39
N LEU A 20 -13.18 0.27 3.78
CA LEU A 20 -12.28 0.97 2.89
C LEU A 20 -11.05 0.12 2.56
N PHE A 21 -10.64 0.16 1.29
CA PHE A 21 -9.41 -0.48 0.86
C PHE A 21 -8.20 0.35 1.26
N ASP A 22 -7.42 -0.07 2.26
CA ASP A 22 -6.14 0.60 2.53
C ASP A 22 -5.01 0.02 1.67
N SER A 23 -4.37 0.90 0.89
CA SER A 23 -3.26 0.56 0.00
C SER A 23 -2.04 0.05 0.76
N LEU A 24 -1.69 0.59 1.93
CA LEU A 24 -0.50 0.15 2.67
C LEU A 24 -0.61 -1.33 3.07
N HIS A 25 -1.68 -1.67 3.79
CA HIS A 25 -1.84 -2.98 4.39
C HIS A 25 -2.35 -4.01 3.39
N THR A 26 -3.30 -3.62 2.54
CA THR A 26 -3.97 -4.58 1.64
C THR A 26 -3.18 -4.78 0.36
N LEU A 27 -2.74 -3.70 -0.29
CA LEU A 27 -2.02 -3.77 -1.57
C LEU A 27 -0.54 -4.10 -1.38
N TYR A 28 0.21 -3.26 -0.66
CA TYR A 28 1.67 -3.39 -0.58
C TYR A 28 2.11 -4.50 0.39
N LEU A 29 1.68 -4.44 1.65
CA LEU A 29 2.02 -5.46 2.65
C LEU A 29 1.19 -6.74 2.55
N GLY A 30 0.06 -6.69 1.85
CA GLY A 30 -0.84 -7.82 1.67
C GLY A 30 -0.55 -8.55 0.36
N VAL A 31 -1.14 -8.07 -0.73
CA VAL A 31 -1.09 -8.70 -2.05
C VAL A 31 0.33 -8.75 -2.61
N PHE A 32 0.99 -7.59 -2.72
CA PHE A 32 2.28 -7.52 -3.41
C PHE A 32 3.40 -8.18 -2.62
N LYS A 33 3.41 -8.04 -1.29
CA LYS A 33 4.30 -8.84 -0.41
C LYS A 33 4.09 -10.33 -0.60
N THR A 34 2.84 -10.81 -0.67
CA THR A 34 2.54 -12.23 -0.89
C THR A 34 3.06 -12.68 -2.26
N PHE A 35 2.78 -11.90 -3.31
CA PHE A 35 3.26 -12.15 -4.67
C PHE A 35 4.79 -12.28 -4.71
N CYS A 36 5.51 -11.29 -4.19
CA CYS A 36 6.96 -11.28 -4.13
C CYS A 36 7.51 -12.46 -3.30
N SER A 37 6.87 -12.77 -2.17
CA SER A 37 7.27 -13.89 -1.31
C SER A 37 7.13 -15.24 -2.01
N LEU A 38 6.11 -15.39 -2.88
CA LEU A 38 5.95 -16.59 -3.71
C LEU A 38 7.04 -16.65 -4.76
N ILE A 39 7.11 -15.67 -5.68
CA ILE A 39 8.01 -15.75 -6.85
C ILE A 39 9.50 -15.79 -6.47
N PHE A 40 9.90 -15.19 -5.34
CA PHE A 40 11.28 -15.19 -4.85
C PHE A 40 11.53 -16.18 -3.72
N SER A 41 10.60 -17.10 -3.46
CA SER A 41 10.71 -18.09 -2.38
C SER A 41 11.93 -19.00 -2.55
N LYS A 42 12.69 -19.19 -1.46
CA LYS A 42 13.77 -20.19 -1.38
C LYS A 42 13.29 -21.63 -1.19
N PHE A 43 12.03 -21.84 -0.82
CA PHE A 43 11.48 -23.18 -0.58
C PHE A 43 11.36 -23.98 -1.88
N LYS A 44 11.77 -25.26 -1.84
CA LYS A 44 11.84 -26.16 -3.01
C LYS A 44 10.50 -26.24 -3.77
N THR A 45 9.39 -26.30 -3.03
CA THR A 45 8.02 -26.36 -3.58
C THR A 45 7.69 -25.20 -4.52
N ASN A 46 8.19 -24.00 -4.23
CA ASN A 46 8.00 -22.81 -5.04
C ASN A 46 9.12 -22.66 -6.09
N ARG A 47 10.37 -23.00 -5.77
CA ARG A 47 11.51 -22.89 -6.71
C ARG A 47 11.35 -23.72 -7.97
N GLN A 48 10.64 -24.84 -7.88
CA GLN A 48 10.37 -25.73 -9.01
C GLN A 48 9.20 -25.24 -9.89
N GLN A 49 8.46 -24.22 -9.44
CA GLN A 49 7.33 -23.68 -10.21
C GLN A 49 7.84 -22.82 -11.36
N LYS A 50 7.14 -22.90 -12.49
CA LYS A 50 7.49 -22.15 -13.71
C LYS A 50 7.47 -20.62 -13.51
N TRP A 51 6.71 -20.12 -12.52
CA TRP A 51 6.64 -18.71 -12.17
C TRP A 51 7.76 -18.24 -11.22
N SER A 52 8.59 -19.15 -10.71
CA SER A 52 9.65 -18.79 -9.77
C SER A 52 10.75 -17.97 -10.44
N LEU A 53 11.19 -16.94 -9.75
CA LEU A 53 12.33 -16.09 -10.11
C LEU A 53 13.51 -16.26 -9.14
N TYR A 54 13.48 -17.25 -8.24
CA TYR A 54 14.52 -17.41 -7.22
C TYR A 54 15.94 -17.50 -7.82
N ASN A 55 16.11 -18.29 -8.89
CA ASN A 55 17.41 -18.44 -9.56
C ASN A 55 17.83 -17.19 -10.36
N LYS A 56 16.91 -16.22 -10.57
CA LYS A 56 17.16 -14.96 -11.28
C LYS A 56 17.41 -13.77 -10.35
N ILE A 57 17.40 -13.98 -9.03
CA ILE A 57 17.55 -12.90 -8.03
C ILE A 57 18.81 -12.07 -8.27
N SER A 58 19.96 -12.69 -8.57
CA SER A 58 21.21 -11.95 -8.79
C SER A 58 21.12 -10.96 -9.97
N GLY A 59 20.54 -11.39 -11.09
CA GLY A 59 20.35 -10.52 -12.25
C GLY A 59 19.31 -9.43 -12.00
N ILE A 60 18.26 -9.74 -11.23
CA ILE A 60 17.25 -8.76 -10.82
C ILE A 60 17.85 -7.70 -9.89
N ASP A 61 18.63 -8.09 -8.89
CA ASP A 61 19.31 -7.15 -7.97
C ASP A 61 20.28 -6.23 -8.73
N GLN A 62 21.01 -6.78 -9.73
CA GLN A 62 21.85 -5.98 -10.62
C GLN A 62 21.03 -4.99 -11.43
N GLY A 63 19.91 -5.42 -12.04
CA GLY A 63 19.02 -4.54 -12.78
C GLY A 63 18.41 -3.44 -11.91
N LEU A 64 17.97 -3.78 -10.69
CA LEU A 64 17.42 -2.83 -9.72
C LEU A 64 18.46 -1.79 -9.29
N SER A 65 19.73 -2.17 -9.19
CA SER A 65 20.82 -1.25 -8.84
C SER A 65 21.03 -0.14 -9.88
N SER A 66 20.65 -0.39 -11.13
CA SER A 66 20.74 0.56 -12.25
C SER A 66 19.49 1.43 -12.43
N VAL A 67 18.40 1.14 -11.72
CA VAL A 67 17.16 1.92 -11.80
C VAL A 67 17.36 3.27 -11.13
N LYS A 68 17.08 4.35 -11.86
CA LYS A 68 17.01 5.70 -11.31
C LYS A 68 15.71 5.86 -10.52
N ILE A 69 15.82 6.16 -9.23
CA ILE A 69 14.69 6.43 -8.35
C ILE A 69 14.63 7.95 -8.11
N PRO A 70 13.44 8.58 -8.06
CA PRO A 70 13.31 9.99 -7.69
C PRO A 70 13.96 10.29 -6.34
N THR A 71 14.56 11.47 -6.22
CA THR A 71 15.23 11.95 -4.98
C THR A 71 14.28 12.04 -3.78
N THR A 72 12.98 12.17 -4.04
CA THR A 72 11.91 12.15 -3.03
C THR A 72 11.73 10.78 -2.37
N THR A 73 12.26 9.71 -2.96
CA THR A 73 12.28 8.37 -2.37
C THR A 73 13.61 8.14 -1.68
N SER A 74 13.58 7.98 -0.36
CA SER A 74 14.79 8.07 0.47
C SER A 74 15.77 6.89 0.38
N ARG A 75 15.45 5.78 -0.32
CA ARG A 75 16.26 4.55 -0.26
C ARG A 75 16.39 3.83 -1.60
N ARG A 76 17.62 3.41 -1.90
CA ARG A 76 17.91 2.42 -2.96
C ARG A 76 17.22 1.09 -2.63
N PHE A 77 16.98 0.27 -3.65
CA PHE A 77 16.43 -1.08 -3.45
C PHE A 77 17.35 -1.92 -2.57
N ARG A 78 16.80 -2.46 -1.50
CA ARG A 78 17.42 -3.57 -0.76
C ARG A 78 17.44 -4.80 -1.66
N THR A 79 18.42 -5.70 -1.47
CA THR A 79 18.45 -6.99 -2.16
C THR A 79 17.16 -7.78 -1.96
N ILE A 80 16.66 -8.40 -3.03
CA ILE A 80 15.49 -9.28 -3.04
C ILE A 80 15.68 -10.51 -2.14
N LYS A 81 16.92 -10.87 -1.78
CA LYS A 81 17.16 -11.92 -0.77
C LYS A 81 16.46 -11.65 0.57
N HIS A 82 16.20 -10.38 0.90
CA HIS A 82 15.53 -9.96 2.11
C HIS A 82 14.05 -9.58 1.91
N ILE A 83 13.43 -9.95 0.79
CA ILE A 83 12.08 -9.54 0.39
C ILE A 83 11.02 -9.75 1.49
N VAL A 84 11.12 -10.83 2.28
CA VAL A 84 10.18 -11.13 3.38
C VAL A 84 10.22 -10.05 4.49
N ARG A 85 11.36 -9.38 4.65
CA ARG A 85 11.62 -8.31 5.63
C ARG A 85 11.45 -6.90 5.04
N PHE A 86 10.99 -6.76 3.80
CA PHE A 86 10.75 -5.44 3.23
C PHE A 86 9.64 -4.73 4.00
N LYS A 87 9.84 -3.42 4.22
CA LYS A 87 8.81 -2.51 4.72
C LYS A 87 7.84 -2.14 3.59
N ALA A 88 6.68 -1.59 3.96
CA ALA A 88 5.66 -1.15 3.00
C ALA A 88 6.23 -0.19 1.94
N ASN A 89 7.06 0.77 2.36
CA ASN A 89 7.71 1.72 1.45
C ASN A 89 8.67 1.03 0.46
N GLU A 90 9.37 -0.03 0.88
CA GLU A 90 10.25 -0.78 -0.01
C GLU A 90 9.44 -1.53 -1.08
N PHE A 91 8.29 -2.10 -0.71
CA PHE A 91 7.34 -2.68 -1.67
C PHE A 91 6.74 -1.64 -2.60
N ARG A 92 6.37 -0.46 -2.08
CA ARG A 92 5.86 0.66 -2.87
C ARG A 92 6.88 1.12 -3.91
N SER A 93 8.14 1.33 -3.51
CA SER A 93 9.21 1.67 -4.45
C SER A 93 9.45 0.56 -5.47
N LEU A 94 9.41 -0.71 -5.05
CA LEU A 94 9.66 -1.85 -5.94
C LEU A 94 8.60 -1.94 -7.05
N ILE A 95 7.32 -1.75 -6.76
CA ILE A 95 6.29 -1.82 -7.79
C ILE A 95 6.27 -0.59 -8.71
N HIS A 96 6.54 0.61 -8.17
CA HIS A 96 6.49 1.85 -8.96
C HIS A 96 7.73 2.06 -9.82
N HIS A 97 8.90 1.65 -9.34
CA HIS A 97 10.17 1.96 -10.00
C HIS A 97 10.94 0.71 -10.44
N GLY A 98 10.81 -0.41 -9.73
CA GLY A 98 11.54 -1.65 -10.02
C GLY A 98 10.75 -2.71 -10.80
N SER A 99 9.46 -2.48 -11.07
CA SER A 99 8.57 -3.50 -11.65
C SER A 99 8.97 -3.93 -13.05
N THR A 100 9.54 -3.02 -13.85
CA THR A 100 10.03 -3.31 -15.21
C THR A 100 11.15 -4.35 -15.21
N VAL A 101 12.10 -4.24 -14.28
CA VAL A 101 13.19 -5.22 -14.10
C VAL A 101 12.61 -6.59 -13.74
N VAL A 102 11.62 -6.63 -12.84
CA VAL A 102 10.95 -7.88 -12.44
C VAL A 102 10.16 -8.49 -13.60
N LEU A 103 9.41 -7.69 -14.38
CA LEU A 103 8.63 -8.13 -15.53
C LEU A 103 9.50 -8.75 -16.63
N GLN A 104 10.68 -8.18 -16.89
CA GLN A 104 11.62 -8.69 -17.89
C GLN A 104 12.12 -10.10 -17.54
N ALA A 105 12.28 -10.40 -16.24
CA ALA A 105 12.70 -11.71 -15.77
C ALA A 105 11.61 -12.79 -15.86
N MET A 106 10.33 -12.41 -16.01
CA MET A 106 9.18 -13.34 -16.03
C MET A 106 8.90 -13.93 -17.41
N LEU A 107 8.36 -15.15 -17.44
CA LEU A 107 7.79 -15.75 -18.65
C LEU A 107 6.49 -15.01 -19.04
N PRO A 108 6.11 -15.00 -20.34
CA PRO A 108 5.00 -14.18 -20.85
C PRO A 108 3.69 -14.27 -20.06
N LYS A 109 3.24 -15.49 -19.74
CA LYS A 109 2.00 -15.73 -18.96
C LYS A 109 2.01 -15.02 -17.59
N TYR A 110 3.10 -15.14 -16.85
CA TYR A 110 3.22 -14.55 -15.51
C TYR A 110 3.50 -13.04 -15.56
N ARG A 111 4.20 -12.60 -16.61
CA ARG A 111 4.40 -11.19 -16.91
C ARG A 111 3.05 -10.49 -17.15
N GLN A 112 2.17 -11.08 -17.97
CA GLN A 112 0.84 -10.54 -18.22
C GLN A 112 0.04 -10.44 -16.92
N HIS A 113 0.04 -11.49 -16.11
CA HIS A 113 -0.63 -11.47 -14.80
C HIS A 113 -0.11 -10.34 -13.89
N PHE A 114 1.21 -10.18 -13.76
CA PHE A 114 1.78 -9.09 -12.96
C PHE A 114 1.49 -7.71 -13.56
N ALA A 115 1.47 -7.60 -14.89
CA ALA A 115 1.15 -6.36 -15.59
C ALA A 115 -0.29 -5.86 -15.30
N LEU A 116 -1.26 -6.76 -15.07
CA LEU A 116 -2.62 -6.37 -14.65
C LEU A 116 -2.58 -5.59 -13.33
N LEU A 117 -1.86 -6.10 -12.33
CA LEU A 117 -1.72 -5.41 -11.04
C LEU A 117 -0.98 -4.08 -11.20
N LEU A 118 0.09 -4.05 -12.01
CA LEU A 118 0.84 -2.83 -12.27
C LEU A 118 -0.02 -1.77 -12.96
N ALA A 119 -0.86 -2.16 -13.92
CA ALA A 119 -1.81 -1.26 -14.58
C ALA A 119 -2.78 -0.65 -13.58
N VAL A 120 -3.35 -1.46 -12.68
CA VAL A 120 -4.24 -0.99 -11.61
C VAL A 120 -3.52 -0.01 -10.68
N VAL A 121 -2.33 -0.35 -10.22
CA VAL A 121 -1.51 0.53 -9.35
C VAL A 121 -1.24 1.85 -10.05
N ASN A 122 -0.88 1.83 -11.33
CA ASN A 122 -0.61 3.04 -12.09
C ASN A 122 -1.86 3.89 -12.24
N ILE A 123 -2.99 3.33 -12.69
CA ILE A 123 -4.26 4.07 -12.85
C ILE A 123 -4.67 4.72 -11.53
N THR A 124 -4.65 3.96 -10.45
CA THR A 124 -5.12 4.41 -9.13
C THR A 124 -4.15 5.34 -8.39
N SER A 125 -2.93 5.52 -8.92
CA SER A 125 -1.89 6.41 -8.38
C SER A 125 -1.64 7.65 -9.22
N LYS A 126 -2.39 7.88 -10.31
CA LYS A 126 -2.27 9.11 -11.11
C LYS A 126 -2.75 10.31 -10.29
N ASP A 127 -2.11 11.46 -10.51
CA ASP A 127 -2.51 12.74 -9.91
C ASP A 127 -3.74 13.36 -10.59
N ASN A 128 -4.16 12.81 -11.74
CA ASN A 128 -5.34 13.25 -12.48
C ASN A 128 -6.63 12.68 -11.88
N ILE A 129 -7.76 13.30 -12.24
CA ILE A 129 -9.10 12.82 -11.91
C ILE A 129 -9.27 11.41 -12.49
N ILE A 130 -9.62 10.46 -11.63
CA ILE A 130 -10.04 9.11 -12.02
C ILE A 130 -11.48 9.22 -12.50
N ASP A 131 -11.72 8.96 -13.79
CA ASP A 131 -13.05 9.00 -14.37
C ASP A 131 -13.78 7.63 -14.28
N ASN A 132 -15.03 7.60 -14.73
CA ASN A 132 -15.82 6.36 -14.70
C ASN A 132 -15.23 5.26 -15.59
N CYS A 133 -14.55 5.61 -16.68
CA CYS A 133 -13.92 4.65 -17.57
C CYS A 133 -12.72 3.97 -16.86
N ASP A 134 -11.90 4.75 -16.17
CA ASP A 134 -10.81 4.24 -15.34
C ASP A 134 -11.34 3.30 -14.24
N ILE A 135 -12.46 3.64 -13.59
CA ILE A 135 -13.08 2.80 -12.55
C ILE A 135 -13.53 1.45 -13.12
N ILE A 136 -14.19 1.46 -14.28
CA ILE A 136 -14.63 0.24 -14.97
C ILE A 136 -13.43 -0.60 -15.37
N LEU A 137 -12.40 0.02 -15.96
CA LEU A 137 -11.18 -0.67 -16.35
C LEU A 137 -10.47 -1.31 -15.15
N VAL A 138 -10.31 -0.58 -14.05
CA VAL A 138 -9.72 -1.10 -12.80
C VAL A 138 -10.52 -2.30 -12.28
N LYS A 139 -11.86 -2.23 -12.32
CA LYS A 139 -12.71 -3.35 -11.94
C LYS A 139 -12.40 -4.58 -12.79
N GLU A 140 -12.40 -4.46 -14.11
CA GLU A 140 -12.15 -5.58 -15.03
C GLU A 140 -10.75 -6.19 -14.85
N LEU A 141 -9.72 -5.34 -14.78
CA LEU A 141 -8.33 -5.77 -14.54
C LEU A 141 -8.20 -6.57 -13.24
N LEU A 142 -8.87 -6.14 -12.17
CA LEU A 142 -8.82 -6.81 -10.87
C LEU A 142 -9.59 -8.13 -10.84
N HIS A 143 -10.75 -8.22 -11.52
CA HIS A 143 -11.47 -9.49 -11.66
C HIS A 143 -10.61 -10.52 -12.40
N GLN A 144 -9.96 -10.10 -13.49
CA GLN A 144 -9.04 -10.96 -14.23
C GLN A 144 -7.82 -11.35 -13.39
N TYR A 145 -7.22 -10.39 -12.67
CA TYR A 145 -6.09 -10.65 -11.79
C TYR A 145 -6.42 -11.69 -10.71
N VAL A 146 -7.55 -11.53 -10.00
CA VAL A 146 -7.96 -12.46 -8.93
C VAL A 146 -8.27 -13.85 -9.48
N LYS A 147 -8.92 -13.95 -10.65
CA LYS A 147 -9.15 -15.23 -11.33
C LYS A 147 -7.83 -15.92 -11.70
N ASP A 148 -6.89 -15.19 -12.28
CA ASP A 148 -5.60 -15.73 -12.68
C ASP A 148 -4.71 -16.10 -11.48
N TRP A 149 -4.82 -15.36 -10.38
CA TRP A 149 -4.08 -15.65 -9.15
C TRP A 149 -4.37 -17.06 -8.65
N GLN A 150 -5.65 -17.44 -8.56
CA GLN A 150 -6.04 -18.80 -8.14
C GLN A 150 -5.47 -19.85 -9.09
N ASN A 151 -5.49 -19.61 -10.39
CA ASN A 151 -4.97 -20.55 -11.39
C ASN A 151 -3.43 -20.69 -11.34
N ILE A 152 -2.70 -19.61 -11.03
CA ILE A 152 -1.23 -19.58 -11.06
C ILE A 152 -0.64 -20.07 -9.72
N PHE A 153 -1.19 -19.59 -8.61
CA PHE A 153 -0.64 -19.84 -7.27
C PHE A 153 -1.45 -20.89 -6.49
N GLY A 154 -2.69 -21.17 -6.89
CA GLY A 154 -3.56 -22.15 -6.24
C GLY A 154 -4.40 -21.55 -5.10
N LEU A 155 -5.47 -22.28 -4.74
CA LEU A 155 -6.44 -21.86 -3.73
C LEU A 155 -5.81 -21.55 -2.37
N ARG A 156 -4.76 -22.28 -1.99
CA ARG A 156 -4.06 -22.08 -0.71
C ARG A 156 -3.43 -20.69 -0.54
N HIS A 157 -3.25 -19.95 -1.64
CA HIS A 157 -2.69 -18.60 -1.64
C HIS A 157 -3.76 -17.52 -1.88
N MET A 158 -5.05 -17.88 -1.91
CA MET A 158 -6.18 -16.95 -1.97
C MET A 158 -6.47 -16.38 -0.57
N SER A 159 -5.68 -15.39 -0.15
CA SER A 159 -5.92 -14.70 1.12
C SER A 159 -7.08 -13.71 1.01
N SER A 160 -7.58 -13.25 2.16
CA SER A 160 -8.58 -12.17 2.21
C SER A 160 -8.12 -10.93 1.47
N ASN A 161 -6.82 -10.60 1.52
CA ASN A 161 -6.26 -9.44 0.82
C ASN A 161 -6.37 -9.55 -0.71
N ILE A 162 -6.28 -10.77 -1.27
CA ILE A 162 -6.49 -11.00 -2.70
C ILE A 162 -7.95 -10.74 -3.07
N HIS A 163 -8.89 -11.21 -2.26
CA HIS A 163 -10.31 -10.92 -2.46
C HIS A 163 -10.62 -9.43 -2.33
N SER A 164 -10.02 -8.75 -1.34
CA SER A 164 -10.22 -7.32 -1.09
C SER A 164 -9.85 -6.43 -2.27
N LEU A 165 -8.99 -6.89 -3.19
CA LEU A 165 -8.71 -6.17 -4.43
C LEU A 165 -9.98 -5.88 -5.23
N LEU A 166 -10.95 -6.80 -5.25
CA LEU A 166 -12.21 -6.61 -5.98
C LEU A 166 -12.99 -5.38 -5.51
N HIS A 167 -12.68 -4.81 -4.35
CA HIS A 167 -13.34 -3.62 -3.79
C HIS A 167 -12.59 -2.31 -4.02
N ILE A 168 -11.41 -2.32 -4.65
CA ILE A 168 -10.63 -1.08 -4.94
C ILE A 168 -11.46 -0.09 -5.76
N HIS A 169 -12.11 -0.56 -6.83
CA HIS A 169 -12.91 0.29 -7.72
C HIS A 169 -14.01 1.07 -7.00
N LYS A 170 -14.68 0.46 -6.00
CA LYS A 170 -15.66 1.16 -5.15
C LYS A 170 -14.98 2.19 -4.24
N SER A 171 -13.84 1.84 -3.64
CA SER A 171 -13.09 2.76 -2.77
C SER A 171 -12.65 4.01 -3.53
N ILE A 172 -12.16 3.86 -4.76
CA ILE A 172 -11.77 5.01 -5.60
C ILE A 172 -12.96 5.82 -6.11
N GLN A 173 -14.10 5.17 -6.36
CA GLN A 173 -15.33 5.86 -6.75
C GLN A 173 -15.84 6.80 -5.63
N TYR A 174 -15.74 6.38 -4.37
CA TYR A 174 -16.26 7.15 -3.24
C TYR A 174 -15.26 8.15 -2.65
N LEU A 175 -13.96 7.82 -2.62
CA LEU A 175 -12.94 8.61 -1.93
C LEU A 175 -11.88 9.22 -2.85
N GLY A 176 -11.93 8.92 -4.15
CA GLY A 176 -10.90 9.34 -5.10
C GLY A 176 -9.66 8.44 -5.09
N PRO A 177 -8.52 8.92 -5.60
CA PRO A 177 -7.29 8.13 -5.74
C PRO A 177 -6.80 7.49 -4.44
N LEU A 178 -6.16 6.31 -4.53
CA LEU A 178 -5.74 5.52 -3.36
C LEU A 178 -4.80 6.28 -2.40
N TYR A 179 -4.04 7.26 -2.91
CA TYR A 179 -3.11 8.02 -2.09
C TYR A 179 -3.81 8.98 -1.10
N MET A 180 -5.05 9.40 -1.38
CA MET A 180 -5.77 10.38 -0.57
C MET A 180 -6.13 9.88 0.83
N TYR A 181 -6.37 8.58 0.97
CA TYR A 181 -6.75 7.93 2.24
C TYR A 181 -5.76 6.82 2.63
N SER A 182 -4.56 6.87 2.07
CA SER A 182 -3.54 5.87 2.35
C SER A 182 -2.98 5.99 3.77
N THR A 183 -2.77 4.85 4.42
CA THR A 183 -2.24 4.84 5.79
C THR A 183 -0.71 5.05 5.91
N PHE A 184 0.01 5.19 4.79
CA PHE A 184 1.47 5.46 4.78
C PHE A 184 1.87 6.66 5.66
N ASN A 185 1.12 7.76 5.56
CA ASN A 185 1.42 8.97 6.31
C ASN A 185 1.21 8.76 7.82
N PHE A 186 0.14 8.05 8.19
CA PHE A 186 -0.17 7.79 9.60
C PHE A 186 0.86 6.86 10.26
N GLU A 187 1.29 5.81 9.57
CA GLU A 187 2.32 4.89 10.10
C GLU A 187 3.68 5.57 10.22
N GLY A 188 4.04 6.44 9.26
CA GLY A 188 5.25 7.27 9.33
C GLY A 188 5.25 8.22 10.52
N ILE A 189 4.18 9.02 10.67
CA ILE A 189 4.04 9.96 11.79
C ILE A 189 4.02 9.22 13.12
N GLY A 190 3.31 8.10 13.22
CA GLY A 190 3.26 7.29 14.43
C GLY A 190 4.65 6.80 14.86
N HIS A 191 5.49 6.39 13.90
CA HIS A 191 6.87 6.02 14.18
C HIS A 191 7.70 7.20 14.70
N ASP A 192 7.62 8.35 14.04
CA ASP A 192 8.36 9.56 14.44
C ASP A 192 7.95 10.03 15.84
N LEU A 193 6.64 10.01 16.13
CA LEU A 193 6.09 10.37 17.44
C LEU A 193 6.62 9.47 18.56
N VAL A 194 6.69 8.17 18.33
CA VAL A 194 7.23 7.21 19.31
C VAL A 194 8.73 7.43 19.51
N CYS A 195 9.49 7.74 18.45
CA CYS A 195 10.92 8.03 18.56
C CYS A 195 11.23 9.33 19.34
N MET A 196 10.29 10.27 19.38
CA MET A 196 10.43 11.51 20.16
C MET A 196 10.08 11.34 21.65
N ILE A 197 9.59 10.18 22.09
CA ILE A 197 9.27 9.92 23.49
C ILE A 197 10.54 9.51 24.24
N HIS A 198 10.83 10.20 25.33
CA HIS A 198 12.00 9.96 26.17
C HIS A 198 11.55 9.40 27.53
N GLY A 199 11.99 8.20 27.86
CA GLY A 199 11.63 7.52 29.12
C GLY A 199 10.21 6.94 29.14
N MET A 200 9.88 6.20 30.21
CA MET A 200 8.59 5.49 30.35
C MET A 200 7.54 6.27 31.15
N THR A 201 7.93 7.38 31.80
CA THR A 201 7.06 8.23 32.61
C THR A 201 6.40 9.32 31.76
N HIS A 202 5.13 9.64 32.04
CA HIS A 202 4.38 10.70 31.34
C HIS A 202 4.26 10.52 29.81
N TYR A 203 4.12 9.28 29.35
CA TYR A 203 3.98 8.93 27.93
C TYR A 203 2.89 9.73 27.20
N GLY A 204 1.69 9.84 27.79
CA GLY A 204 0.56 10.56 27.21
C GLY A 204 0.85 12.06 26.97
N PRO A 205 1.28 12.83 27.99
CA PRO A 205 1.69 14.21 27.83
C PRO A 205 2.80 14.43 26.79
N GLN A 206 3.83 13.56 26.78
CA GLN A 206 4.90 13.63 25.79
C GLN A 206 4.37 13.44 24.36
N LEU A 207 3.50 12.44 24.16
CA LEU A 207 2.89 12.18 22.85
C LEU A 207 2.05 13.37 22.36
N ILE A 208 1.24 13.98 23.24
CA ILE A 208 0.42 15.15 22.90
C ILE A 208 1.32 16.33 22.50
N SER A 209 2.36 16.61 23.27
CA SER A 209 3.31 17.69 22.98
C SER A 209 4.04 17.47 21.65
N ASN A 210 4.50 16.24 21.40
CA ASN A 210 5.18 15.89 20.15
C ASN A 210 4.25 16.03 18.93
N LEU A 211 2.97 15.66 19.07
CA LEU A 211 1.98 15.84 18.01
C LEU A 211 1.71 17.32 17.72
N GLN A 212 1.61 18.16 18.74
CA GLN A 212 1.46 19.61 18.58
C GLN A 212 2.66 20.22 17.86
N TYR A 213 3.87 19.82 18.24
CA TYR A 213 5.10 20.25 17.58
C TYR A 213 5.12 19.84 16.09
N TYR A 214 4.82 18.57 15.80
CA TYR A 214 4.78 18.05 14.42
C TYR A 214 3.75 18.81 13.56
N ARG A 215 2.57 19.09 14.13
CA ARG A 215 1.52 19.89 13.48
C ARG A 215 2.04 21.29 13.15
N GLN A 216 2.69 21.96 14.09
CA GLN A 216 3.22 23.31 13.89
C GLN A 216 4.30 23.33 12.80
N ALA A 217 5.21 22.35 12.81
CA ALA A 217 6.26 22.22 11.80
C ALA A 217 5.69 22.06 10.38
N ILE A 218 4.61 21.29 10.20
CA ILE A 218 3.92 21.15 8.91
C ILE A 218 3.35 22.50 8.46
N ILE A 219 2.67 23.22 9.35
CA ILE A 219 2.09 24.54 9.05
C ILE A 219 3.18 25.52 8.62
N ASP A 220 4.31 25.55 9.33
CA ASP A 220 5.41 26.46 9.04
C ASP A 220 6.13 26.08 7.73
N ALA A 221 6.27 24.79 7.44
CA ALA A 221 6.78 24.31 6.15
C ALA A 221 5.84 24.69 4.99
N PHE A 222 4.53 24.53 5.17
CA PHE A 222 3.54 24.91 4.16
C PHE A 222 3.56 26.41 3.90
N LYS A 223 3.53 27.25 4.96
CA LYS A 223 3.60 28.71 4.84
C LYS A 223 4.86 29.18 4.09
N ARG A 224 6.00 28.54 4.34
CA ARG A 224 7.26 28.84 3.64
C ARG A 224 7.20 28.48 2.15
N ASN A 225 6.64 27.32 1.81
CA ASN A 225 6.61 26.83 0.43
C ASN A 225 5.46 27.42 -0.41
N TYR A 226 4.38 27.86 0.24
CA TYR A 226 3.16 28.38 -0.41
C TYR A 226 2.67 29.66 0.28
N PRO A 227 3.43 30.77 0.19
CA PRO A 227 3.03 32.03 0.81
C PRO A 227 1.67 32.50 0.26
N GLY A 228 0.79 32.95 1.16
CA GLY A 228 -0.55 33.47 0.80
C GLY A 228 -1.63 32.41 0.56
N LYS A 229 -1.32 31.11 0.62
CA LYS A 229 -2.34 30.05 0.57
C LYS A 229 -2.81 29.64 1.97
N LEU A 230 -4.12 29.47 2.13
CA LEU A 230 -4.71 28.94 3.36
C LEU A 230 -4.48 27.43 3.47
N PHE A 231 -3.89 27.01 4.59
CA PHE A 231 -3.76 25.61 4.97
C PHE A 231 -5.00 25.19 5.77
N TYR A 232 -5.95 24.51 5.14
CA TYR A 232 -7.12 23.98 5.83
C TYR A 232 -6.82 22.58 6.39
N PHE A 233 -6.53 22.50 7.68
CA PHE A 233 -6.61 21.25 8.43
C PHE A 233 -8.05 21.12 8.95
N ASN A 234 -8.78 20.08 8.53
CA ASN A 234 -10.18 19.92 8.94
C ASN A 234 -10.25 19.56 10.44
N GLU A 235 -10.50 20.56 11.29
CA GLU A 235 -10.45 20.48 12.77
C GLU A 235 -11.61 19.72 13.42
N SER A 236 -12.61 19.32 12.64
CA SER A 236 -13.90 18.82 13.15
C SER A 236 -13.85 17.41 13.77
N ILE A 237 -12.76 16.66 13.61
CA ILE A 237 -12.68 15.25 14.04
C ILE A 237 -12.13 15.09 15.47
N LEU A 238 -11.26 16.00 15.94
CA LEU A 238 -10.61 15.88 17.26
C LEU A 238 -11.26 16.73 18.35
N SER A 239 -11.94 17.82 17.97
CA SER A 239 -12.51 18.79 18.92
C SER A 239 -13.80 18.33 19.61
N ARG A 240 -14.48 17.27 19.12
CA ARG A 240 -15.75 16.79 19.68
C ARG A 240 -15.65 15.73 20.79
N LYS A 241 -14.46 15.24 21.15
CA LYS A 241 -14.33 14.16 22.16
C LYS A 241 -13.52 14.49 23.43
N LEU A 242 -13.02 15.72 23.57
CA LEU A 242 -12.22 16.13 24.75
C LEU A 242 -12.91 17.14 25.67
N LEU A 243 -14.16 17.51 25.39
CA LEU A 243 -14.99 18.34 26.28
C LEU A 243 -16.30 17.61 26.61
N SER A 244 -16.20 16.52 27.36
CA SER A 244 -17.30 16.00 28.18
C SER A 244 -16.72 15.28 29.39
N LYS A 245 -16.38 16.07 30.41
CA LYS A 245 -16.50 15.70 31.82
C LYS A 245 -17.22 16.84 32.52
#